data_AF-A0AAQ2Y1B2-F1
#
_entry.id   AF-A0AAQ2Y1B2-F1
#
_cell.length_a   1.000
_cell.length_b   1.000
_cell.length_c   1.000
_cell.angle_alpha   90.00
_cell.angle_beta   90.00
_cell.angle_gamma   90.00
#
_symmetry.space_group_name_H-M   'P 1'
#
loop_
_entity.id
_entity.type
_entity.pdbx_description
1 polymer ?
#
loop_
_entity_poly.entity_id
_entity_poly.type
_entity_poly.pdbx_seq_one_letter_code
_entity_poly.pdbx_strand_id
1 'polypeptide(L)'
;MKDVKGVFRNLEKMLEKANWFEDGWEIYNRGEYLQLYKQNWFNENQGGVHFETFIEGPQIKQKAFPVCMHAEEDCPSQAEFIRQFKQLEGNRISSWKGYKTLDNSYGICQRTMPLNFKNLEQRLFEEFNRLRALEASIDKVLDRL
;
A
#
# COMPACT_ATOMS: atom_id res chain seq x y z
N MET A 1 20.73 -3.02 -15.75
CA MET A 1 19.82 -3.18 -14.58
C MET A 1 18.41 -3.11 -15.13
N LYS A 2 17.53 -4.06 -14.78
CA LYS A 2 16.13 -4.02 -15.28
C LYS A 2 15.47 -2.73 -14.79
N ASP A 3 14.67 -2.10 -15.65
CA ASP A 3 14.15 -0.74 -15.46
C ASP A 3 13.02 -0.68 -14.42
N VAL A 4 13.40 -0.69 -13.14
CA VAL A 4 12.46 -0.52 -12.01
C VAL A 4 11.72 0.82 -12.12
N LYS A 5 12.43 1.90 -12.46
CA LYS A 5 11.82 3.23 -12.63
C LYS A 5 10.73 3.24 -13.69
N GLY A 6 10.96 2.55 -14.81
CA GLY A 6 9.95 2.35 -15.85
C GLY A 6 8.72 1.60 -15.35
N VAL A 7 8.90 0.56 -14.53
CA VAL A 7 7.78 -0.19 -13.92
C VAL A 7 6.93 0.72 -13.03
N PHE A 8 7.55 1.46 -12.11
CA PHE A 8 6.82 2.32 -11.17
C PHE A 8 6.12 3.48 -11.88
N ARG A 9 6.78 4.10 -12.86
CA ARG A 9 6.17 5.14 -13.71
C ARG A 9 4.97 4.62 -14.50
N ASN A 10 5.02 3.37 -14.97
CA ASN A 10 3.90 2.77 -15.69
C ASN A 10 2.75 2.38 -14.74
N LEU A 11 3.08 1.88 -13.55
CA LEU A 11 2.09 1.61 -12.49
C LEU A 11 1.34 2.89 -12.09
N GLU A 12 2.05 3.99 -11.84
CA GLU A 12 1.46 5.30 -11.54
C GLU A 12 0.43 5.70 -12.62
N LYS A 13 0.83 5.67 -13.90
CA LYS A 13 -0.07 5.95 -15.03
C LYS A 13 -1.28 5.02 -15.11
N MET A 14 -1.15 3.77 -14.65
CA MET A 14 -2.28 2.82 -14.62
C MET A 14 -3.24 3.16 -13.48
N LEU A 15 -2.71 3.53 -12.31
CA LEU A 15 -3.49 3.96 -11.15
C LEU A 15 -4.24 5.27 -11.45
N GLU A 16 -3.55 6.28 -12.00
CA GLU A 16 -4.15 7.57 -12.38
C GLU A 16 -5.29 7.44 -13.39
N LYS A 17 -5.25 6.40 -14.25
CA LYS A 17 -6.29 6.13 -15.26
C LYS A 17 -7.43 5.28 -14.73
N ALA A 18 -7.35 4.78 -13.49
CA ALA A 18 -8.42 4.01 -12.91
C ALA A 18 -9.62 4.91 -12.60
N ASN A 19 -10.82 4.42 -12.86
CA ASN A 19 -12.06 5.19 -12.66
C ASN A 19 -12.32 5.63 -11.22
N TRP A 20 -11.66 5.01 -10.25
CA TRP A 20 -11.76 5.33 -8.82
C TRP A 20 -10.72 6.36 -8.36
N PHE A 21 -9.75 6.72 -9.20
CA PHE A 21 -8.61 7.55 -8.79
C PHE A 21 -9.02 9.00 -8.47
N GLU A 22 -9.98 9.57 -9.20
CA GLU A 22 -10.41 10.96 -9.01
C GLU A 22 -11.09 11.24 -7.65
N ASP A 23 -11.38 10.20 -6.86
CA ASP A 23 -12.01 10.32 -5.53
C ASP A 23 -11.01 10.63 -4.41
N GLY A 24 -10.16 11.64 -4.62
CA GLY A 24 -9.21 12.12 -3.61
C GLY A 24 -7.99 11.21 -3.39
N TRP A 25 -7.68 10.32 -4.34
CA TRP A 25 -6.46 9.52 -4.31
C TRP A 25 -5.25 10.31 -4.80
N GLU A 26 -4.12 10.10 -4.15
CA GLU A 26 -2.83 10.69 -4.50
C GLU A 26 -1.73 9.63 -4.52
N ILE A 27 -0.66 9.93 -5.26
CA ILE A 27 0.51 9.07 -5.43
C ILE A 27 1.75 9.84 -5.04
N TYR A 28 2.58 9.23 -4.20
CA TYR A 28 3.98 9.65 -4.05
C TYR A 28 4.87 8.61 -4.73
N ASN A 29 5.64 9.00 -5.73
CA ASN A 29 6.51 8.11 -6.50
C ASN A 29 7.93 8.69 -6.63
N ARG A 30 8.94 7.93 -6.18
CA ARG A 30 10.37 8.29 -6.33
C ARG A 30 11.15 7.36 -7.26
N GLY A 31 10.44 6.54 -8.03
CA GLY A 31 10.96 5.67 -9.09
C GLY A 31 11.23 4.22 -8.67
N GLU A 32 11.68 3.99 -7.44
CA GLU A 32 11.88 2.63 -6.90
C GLU A 32 11.01 2.34 -5.67
N TYR A 33 10.13 3.29 -5.36
CA TYR A 33 9.22 3.31 -4.22
C TYR A 33 7.99 4.12 -4.62
N LEU A 34 6.81 3.63 -4.24
CA LEU A 34 5.53 4.27 -4.49
C LEU A 34 4.61 4.09 -3.29
N GLN A 35 3.95 5.18 -2.89
CA GLN A 35 2.78 5.19 -2.02
C GLN A 35 1.53 5.56 -2.81
N LEU A 36 0.40 4.95 -2.44
CA LEU A 36 -0.95 5.32 -2.84
C LEU A 36 -1.76 5.59 -1.57
N TYR A 37 -2.42 6.74 -1.48
CA TYR A 37 -3.15 7.18 -0.29
C TYR A 37 -4.32 8.08 -0.68
N LYS A 38 -5.27 8.33 0.25
CA LYS A 38 -6.27 9.40 0.09
C LYS A 38 -5.86 10.65 0.82
N GLN A 39 -6.32 11.81 0.36
CA GLN A 39 -6.04 13.11 0.97
C GLN A 39 -6.40 13.18 2.46
N ASN A 40 -7.47 12.52 2.88
CA ASN A 40 -7.92 12.47 4.28
C ASN A 40 -7.18 11.41 5.12
N TRP A 41 -6.12 10.79 4.60
CA TRP A 41 -5.35 9.76 5.31
C TRP A 41 -4.06 10.29 5.94
N PHE A 42 -3.93 11.62 6.09
CA PHE A 42 -2.87 12.29 6.85
C PHE A 42 -1.44 11.96 6.35
N ASN A 43 -1.27 11.77 5.04
CA ASN A 43 -0.03 11.28 4.44
C ASN A 43 0.85 12.38 3.80
N GLU A 44 0.67 13.65 4.16
CA GLU A 44 1.37 14.80 3.58
C GLU A 44 2.90 14.67 3.68
N ASN A 45 3.40 14.03 4.74
CA ASN A 45 4.83 13.76 4.97
C ASN A 45 5.21 12.29 4.76
N GLN A 46 4.42 11.51 4.00
CA GLN A 46 4.52 10.05 3.94
C GLN A 46 4.24 9.36 5.30
N GLY A 47 3.73 10.12 6.28
CA GLY A 47 3.56 9.71 7.68
C GLY A 47 2.15 9.25 8.05
N GLY A 48 1.23 9.15 7.10
CA GLY A 48 -0.16 8.82 7.34
C GLY A 48 -0.49 7.34 7.16
N VAL A 49 -1.74 7.08 6.78
CA VAL A 49 -2.15 5.77 6.26
C VAL A 49 -1.90 5.73 4.75
N HIS A 50 -1.24 4.68 4.27
CA HIS A 50 -0.98 4.51 2.84
C HIS A 50 -0.77 3.04 2.48
N PHE A 51 -0.87 2.76 1.18
CA PHE A 51 -0.41 1.53 0.56
C PHE A 51 0.93 1.78 -0.11
N GLU A 52 1.89 0.87 0.04
CA GLU A 52 3.20 1.06 -0.55
C GLU A 52 3.80 -0.20 -1.18
N THR A 53 4.75 0.03 -2.07
CA THR A 53 5.68 -0.99 -2.57
C THR A 53 7.03 -0.37 -2.90
N PHE A 54 8.09 -1.16 -2.82
CA PHE A 54 9.44 -0.72 -3.17
C PHE A 54 10.31 -1.85 -3.69
N ILE A 55 11.17 -1.53 -4.67
CA ILE A 55 12.10 -2.47 -5.30
C ILE A 55 13.48 -1.82 -5.33
N GLU A 56 14.14 -1.81 -4.18
CA GLU A 56 15.47 -1.23 -4.01
C GLU A 56 16.57 -2.30 -4.08
N GLY A 57 17.82 -1.89 -3.86
CA GLY A 57 18.99 -2.79 -3.85
C GLY A 57 18.80 -4.08 -3.06
N PRO A 58 18.25 -4.05 -1.82
CA PRO A 58 17.97 -5.27 -1.04
C PRO A 58 16.97 -6.20 -1.73
N GLN A 59 15.85 -5.68 -2.25
CA GLN A 59 14.80 -6.46 -2.91
C GLN A 59 15.30 -7.08 -4.22
N ILE A 60 16.14 -6.36 -4.97
CA ILE A 60 16.80 -6.88 -6.17
C ILE A 60 17.69 -8.07 -5.82
N LYS A 61 18.50 -7.97 -4.75
CA LYS A 61 19.36 -9.06 -4.27
C LYS A 61 18.54 -10.27 -3.80
N GLN A 62 17.45 -10.03 -3.06
CA GLN A 62 16.58 -11.08 -2.52
C GLN A 62 15.62 -11.67 -3.57
N LYS A 63 15.49 -11.03 -4.74
CA LYS A 63 14.52 -11.38 -5.78
C LYS A 63 13.07 -11.42 -5.27
N ALA A 64 12.76 -10.57 -4.30
CA ALA A 64 11.43 -10.45 -3.71
C ALA A 64 11.24 -9.02 -3.18
N PHE A 65 9.99 -8.55 -3.14
CA PHE A 65 9.65 -7.21 -2.68
C PHE A 65 8.27 -7.19 -1.98
N PRO A 66 8.02 -6.24 -1.07
CA PRO A 66 6.74 -6.14 -0.39
C PRO A 66 5.73 -5.28 -1.15
N VAL A 67 4.45 -5.59 -0.94
CA VAL A 67 3.31 -4.70 -1.11
C VAL A 67 2.58 -4.68 0.23
N CYS A 68 2.43 -3.51 0.84
CA CYS A 68 1.95 -3.38 2.22
C CYS A 68 1.01 -2.19 2.42
N MET A 69 0.34 -2.22 3.57
CA MET A 69 -0.41 -1.10 4.13
C MET A 69 0.21 -0.72 5.47
N HIS A 70 0.52 0.56 5.65
CA HIS A 70 1.02 1.13 6.90
C HIS A 70 0.09 2.21 7.42
N ALA A 71 0.20 2.46 8.72
CA ALA A 71 -0.26 3.66 9.41
C ALA A 71 0.95 4.20 10.19
N GLU A 72 1.58 5.25 9.69
CA GLU A 72 2.79 5.83 10.27
C GLU A 72 2.45 6.90 11.35
N GLU A 73 3.44 7.66 11.81
CA GLU A 73 3.35 8.51 13.01
C GLU A 73 2.32 9.66 12.92
N ASP A 74 2.02 10.15 11.73
CA ASP A 74 1.03 11.21 11.50
C ASP A 74 -0.42 10.65 11.47
N CYS A 75 -0.60 9.33 11.55
CA CYS A 75 -1.92 8.71 11.68
C CYS A 75 -2.57 9.07 13.04
N PRO A 76 -3.81 9.63 13.06
CA PRO A 76 -4.50 9.97 14.29
C PRO A 76 -4.64 8.77 15.22
N SER A 77 -4.21 8.92 16.47
CA SER A 77 -4.25 7.85 17.47
C SER A 77 -3.74 6.51 16.93
N GLN A 78 -2.61 6.51 16.19
CA GLN A 78 -2.05 5.39 15.41
C GLN A 78 -2.27 3.99 16.03
N ALA A 79 -1.90 3.78 17.29
CA ALA A 79 -2.05 2.49 17.96
C ALA A 79 -3.52 2.03 18.04
N GLU A 80 -4.42 2.96 18.32
CA GLU A 80 -5.87 2.71 18.37
C GLU A 80 -6.46 2.51 16.97
N PHE A 81 -6.01 3.29 15.98
CA PHE A 81 -6.35 3.07 14.56
C PHE A 81 -5.99 1.64 14.14
N ILE A 82 -4.73 1.23 14.34
CA ILE A 82 -4.23 -0.11 13.98
C ILE A 82 -5.04 -1.20 14.69
N ARG A 83 -5.31 -1.01 15.99
CA ARG A 83 -6.08 -1.98 16.78
C ARG A 83 -7.51 -2.14 16.24
N GLN A 84 -8.24 -1.04 16.05
CA GLN A 84 -9.61 -1.07 15.53
C GLN A 84 -9.65 -1.60 14.10
N PHE A 85 -8.72 -1.18 13.25
CA PHE A 85 -8.65 -1.60 11.86
C PHE A 85 -8.36 -3.09 11.73
N LYS A 86 -7.39 -3.63 12.48
CA LYS A 86 -7.10 -5.08 12.50
C LYS A 86 -8.28 -5.89 13.03
N GLN A 87 -9.01 -5.38 14.02
CA GLN A 87 -10.24 -6.02 14.51
C GLN A 87 -11.33 -6.07 13.42
N LEU A 88 -11.43 -5.04 12.59
CA LEU A 88 -12.43 -4.94 11.52
C LEU A 88 -12.08 -5.79 10.28
N GLU A 89 -10.85 -5.68 9.78
CA GLU A 89 -10.45 -6.24 8.47
C GLU A 89 -9.53 -7.47 8.59
N GLY A 90 -9.09 -7.85 9.78
CA GLY A 90 -8.10 -8.93 9.99
C GLY A 90 -8.52 -10.25 9.34
N ASN A 91 -9.80 -10.63 9.44
CA ASN A 91 -10.33 -11.84 8.80
C ASN A 91 -10.29 -11.74 7.26
N ARG A 92 -10.65 -10.58 6.70
CA ARG A 92 -10.63 -10.36 5.25
C ARG A 92 -9.21 -10.39 4.71
N ILE A 93 -8.28 -9.70 5.37
CA ILE A 93 -6.86 -9.68 5.01
C ILE A 93 -6.27 -11.10 5.07
N SER A 94 -6.57 -11.85 6.13
CA SER A 94 -6.07 -13.23 6.30
C SER A 94 -6.64 -14.20 5.25
N SER A 95 -7.80 -13.89 4.65
CA SER A 95 -8.36 -14.67 3.55
C SER A 95 -7.63 -14.48 2.22
N TRP A 96 -6.85 -13.39 2.07
CA TRP A 96 -6.13 -13.11 0.84
C TRP A 96 -4.85 -13.92 0.75
N LYS A 97 -4.74 -14.72 -0.32
CA LYS A 97 -3.56 -15.54 -0.59
C LYS A 97 -2.26 -14.71 -0.54
N GLY A 98 -1.38 -15.07 0.39
CA GLY A 98 -0.04 -14.49 0.52
C GLY A 98 0.03 -13.23 1.37
N TYR A 99 -1.10 -12.66 1.79
CA TYR A 99 -1.12 -11.57 2.77
C TYR A 99 -0.98 -12.11 4.19
N LYS A 100 -0.35 -11.31 5.04
CA LYS A 100 -0.25 -11.53 6.49
C LYS A 100 -0.50 -10.21 7.19
N THR A 101 -1.08 -10.26 8.39
CA THR A 101 -1.04 -9.13 9.32
C THR A 101 0.38 -8.97 9.84
N LEU A 102 0.77 -7.73 10.16
CA LEU A 102 2.05 -7.42 10.77
C LEU A 102 1.85 -7.14 12.26
N ASP A 103 2.83 -7.49 13.10
CA ASP A 103 2.77 -7.30 14.56
C ASP A 103 3.71 -6.18 15.06
N ASN A 104 4.11 -5.27 14.16
CA ASN A 104 4.91 -4.09 14.50
C ASN A 104 4.02 -2.86 14.75
N SER A 105 4.63 -1.74 15.13
CA SER A 105 3.93 -0.53 15.60
C SER A 105 3.20 0.27 14.52
N TYR A 106 3.54 0.07 13.23
CA TYR A 106 3.02 0.86 12.11
C TYR A 106 2.44 0.01 10.97
N GLY A 107 2.86 -1.25 10.87
CA GLY A 107 2.43 -2.16 9.80
C GLY A 107 1.08 -2.81 10.09
N ILE A 108 0.23 -2.82 9.06
CA ILE A 108 -1.10 -3.43 9.13
C ILE A 108 -1.08 -4.78 8.43
N CYS A 109 -0.72 -4.80 7.16
CA CYS A 109 -0.60 -6.03 6.40
C CYS A 109 0.46 -5.94 5.30
N GLN A 110 0.98 -7.10 4.91
CA GLN A 110 1.96 -7.21 3.84
C GLN A 110 1.76 -8.49 3.04
N ARG A 111 2.06 -8.40 1.75
CA ARG A 111 2.35 -9.54 0.89
C ARG A 111 3.74 -9.40 0.30
N THR A 112 4.55 -10.46 0.40
CA THR A 112 5.84 -10.52 -0.29
C THR A 112 5.64 -11.15 -1.67
N MET A 113 6.03 -10.41 -2.72
CA MET A 113 5.94 -10.83 -4.11
C MET A 113 7.30 -11.25 -4.66
N PRO A 114 7.37 -12.25 -5.55
CA PRO A 114 8.59 -12.56 -6.28
C PRO A 114 8.90 -11.48 -7.31
N LEU A 115 10.17 -11.07 -7.37
CA LEU A 115 10.67 -10.10 -8.35
C LEU A 115 10.82 -10.76 -9.72
N ASN A 116 9.72 -10.78 -10.46
CA ASN A 116 9.65 -11.16 -11.86
C ASN A 116 9.10 -9.98 -12.66
N PHE A 117 9.90 -9.50 -13.62
CA PHE A 117 9.57 -8.33 -14.43
C PHE A 117 8.54 -8.60 -15.54
N LYS A 118 8.17 -9.86 -15.79
CA LYS A 118 7.09 -10.17 -16.72
C LYS A 118 5.76 -9.69 -16.15
N ASN A 119 5.13 -8.72 -16.81
CA ASN A 119 3.85 -8.10 -16.44
C ASN A 119 3.84 -7.52 -15.01
N LEU A 120 4.97 -7.01 -14.55
CA LEU A 120 5.13 -6.61 -13.14
C LEU A 120 4.18 -5.46 -12.76
N GLU A 121 4.07 -4.46 -13.63
CA GLU A 121 3.17 -3.32 -13.50
C GLU A 121 1.71 -3.75 -13.35
N GLN A 122 1.25 -4.72 -14.16
CA GLN A 122 -0.11 -5.25 -14.08
C GLN A 122 -0.36 -5.98 -12.76
N ARG A 123 0.58 -6.80 -12.31
CA ARG A 123 0.46 -7.51 -11.02
C ARG A 123 0.45 -6.53 -9.85
N LEU A 124 1.29 -5.50 -9.89
CA LEU A 124 1.29 -4.44 -8.87
C LEU A 124 -0.06 -3.71 -8.86
N PHE A 125 -0.58 -3.32 -10.02
CA PHE A 125 -1.88 -2.68 -10.15
C PHE A 125 -3.01 -3.54 -9.54
N GLU A 126 -2.98 -4.86 -9.73
CA GLU A 126 -3.93 -5.79 -9.11
C GLU A 126 -3.80 -5.84 -7.58
N GLU A 127 -2.58 -5.82 -7.03
CA GLU A 127 -2.38 -5.79 -5.57
C GLU A 127 -2.83 -4.45 -4.96
N PHE A 128 -2.56 -3.31 -5.62
CA PHE A 128 -3.06 -2.01 -5.17
C PHE A 128 -4.60 -1.94 -5.21
N ASN A 129 -5.24 -2.50 -6.25
CA ASN A 129 -6.71 -2.61 -6.28
C ASN A 129 -7.26 -3.51 -5.18
N ARG A 130 -6.53 -4.56 -4.81
CA ARG A 130 -6.91 -5.41 -3.67
C ARG A 130 -6.82 -4.64 -2.35
N LEU A 131 -5.73 -3.92 -2.11
CA LEU A 131 -5.56 -3.08 -0.94
C LEU A 131 -6.62 -1.98 -0.88
N ARG A 132 -6.94 -1.34 -2.02
CA ARG A 132 -8.01 -0.34 -2.13
C ARG A 132 -9.35 -0.84 -1.61
N ALA A 133 -9.61 -2.15 -1.65
CA ALA A 133 -10.84 -2.70 -1.10
C ALA A 133 -11.01 -2.48 0.42
N LEU A 134 -9.95 -2.02 1.11
CA LEU A 134 -9.92 -1.60 2.51
C LEU A 134 -10.31 -0.13 2.75
N GLU A 135 -10.40 0.67 1.68
CA GLU A 135 -10.65 2.12 1.71
C GLU A 135 -11.76 2.52 2.69
N ALA A 136 -12.97 1.98 2.51
CA ALA A 136 -14.12 2.32 3.34
C ALA A 136 -13.92 2.00 4.83
N SER A 137 -13.09 1.00 5.15
CA SER A 137 -12.77 0.62 6.53
C SER A 137 -11.70 1.53 7.13
N ILE A 138 -10.81 2.09 6.31
CA ILE A 138 -9.83 3.10 6.73
C ILE A 138 -10.60 4.38 7.11
N ASP A 139 -11.42 4.88 6.19
CA ASP A 139 -12.23 6.09 6.40
C ASP A 139 -13.11 5.94 7.65
N LYS A 140 -13.81 4.81 7.78
CA LYS A 140 -14.67 4.53 8.94
C LYS A 140 -13.94 4.52 10.28
N VAL A 141 -12.69 4.08 10.33
CA VAL A 141 -11.91 4.07 11.58
C VAL A 141 -11.35 5.46 11.85
N LEU A 142 -10.84 6.17 10.83
CA LEU A 142 -10.37 7.55 10.97
C LEU A 142 -11.48 8.49 11.44
N ASP A 143 -12.71 8.37 10.92
CA ASP A 143 -13.86 9.18 11.30
C ASP A 143 -14.28 9.04 12.79
N ARG A 144 -13.73 8.04 13.50
CA ARG A 144 -14.04 7.76 14.91
C ARG A 144 -12.93 8.21 15.88
N LEU A 145 -11.81 8.70 15.35
CA LEU A 145 -10.62 9.11 16.11
C LEU A 145 -10.52 10.63 16.13
#